data_AF-A0A081RWS8-F1
#
_entry.id   AF-A0A081RWS8-F1
#
_cell.length_a   1.000
_cell.length_b   1.000
_cell.length_c   1.000
_cell.angle_alpha   90.00
_cell.angle_beta   90.00
_cell.angle_gamma   90.00
#
_symmetry.space_group_name_H-M   'P 1'
#
loop_
_entity.id
_entity.type
_entity.pdbx_description
1 polymer ?
#
loop_
_entity_poly.entity_id
_entity_poly.type
_entity_poly.pdbx_seq_one_letter_code
_entity_poly.pdbx_strand_id
1 'polypeptide(L)'
;MFSFRSQVREIEQQNFSAIWLRDIPLFDPRTPMNGGFILKTGRLGLIELLEEWRTVGVNHAALGIQYGKRPPKEVIQEIGEEVIPAFI
;
A
#
# COMPACT_ATOMS: atom_id res chain seq x y z
N MET A 1 -6.38 -27.32 5.22
CA MET A 1 -6.23 -26.15 6.12
C MET A 1 -4.94 -25.46 5.74
N PHE A 2 -5.02 -24.35 4.99
CA PHE A 2 -3.85 -23.66 4.46
C PHE A 2 -3.25 -22.75 5.54
N SER A 3 -1.93 -22.81 5.73
CA SER A 3 -1.21 -21.98 6.70
C SER A 3 -0.77 -20.69 6.02
N PHE A 4 -0.85 -19.56 6.71
CA PHE A 4 -0.32 -18.27 6.24
C PHE A 4 1.12 -18.39 5.72
N ARG A 5 1.94 -19.25 6.34
CA ARG A 5 3.32 -19.53 5.90
C ARG A 5 3.42 -20.24 4.55
N SER A 6 2.47 -21.10 4.18
CA SER A 6 2.51 -21.80 2.89
C SER A 6 2.13 -20.87 1.74
N GLN A 7 1.19 -19.94 1.98
CA GLN A 7 0.76 -18.96 0.99
C GLN A 7 1.86 -17.94 0.66
N VAL A 8 2.60 -17.46 1.68
CA VAL A 8 3.73 -16.54 1.46
C VAL A 8 4.84 -17.17 0.61
N ARG A 9 5.15 -18.45 0.87
CA ARG A 9 6.22 -19.18 0.16
C ARG A 9 5.84 -19.51 -1.30
N GLU A 10 4.57 -19.70 -1.58
CA GLU A 10 4.05 -19.95 -2.93
C GLU A 10 4.06 -18.68 -3.78
N ILE A 11 3.80 -17.52 -3.16
CA ILE A 11 3.90 -16.20 -3.80
C ILE A 11 5.36 -15.86 -4.14
N GLU A 12 6.32 -16.16 -3.26
CA GLU A 12 7.75 -15.97 -3.53
C GLU A 12 8.27 -16.82 -4.71
N GLN A 13 7.78 -18.06 -4.86
CA GLN A 13 8.18 -18.97 -5.95
C GLN A 13 7.66 -18.53 -7.33
N GLN A 14 6.65 -17.67 -7.39
CA GLN A 14 6.07 -17.13 -8.61
C GLN A 14 6.79 -15.85 -9.10
N ASN A 15 7.96 -15.52 -8.52
CA ASN A 15 8.76 -14.33 -8.86
C ASN A 15 8.01 -13.00 -8.64
N PHE A 16 7.08 -12.98 -7.66
CA PHE A 16 6.43 -11.74 -7.22
C PHE A 16 7.44 -10.92 -6.40
N SER A 17 7.86 -9.79 -6.96
CA SER A 17 8.53 -8.72 -6.19
C SER A 17 7.52 -8.04 -5.26
N ALA A 18 7.21 -8.66 -4.13
CA ALA A 18 6.31 -8.10 -3.15
C ALA A 18 7.05 -7.08 -2.26
N ILE A 19 6.87 -5.79 -2.52
CA ILE A 19 7.24 -4.74 -1.56
C ILE A 19 6.05 -4.54 -0.62
N TRP A 20 6.26 -4.83 0.67
CA TRP A 20 5.27 -4.65 1.72
C TRP A 20 5.33 -3.22 2.27
N LEU A 21 4.43 -2.32 1.85
CA LEU A 21 4.24 -1.05 2.56
C LEU A 21 3.08 -1.16 3.54
N ARG A 22 3.45 -1.15 4.82
CA ARG A 22 2.48 -1.18 5.91
C ARG A 22 2.19 0.25 6.36
N ASP A 23 0.92 0.63 6.28
CA ASP A 23 0.29 1.79 6.94
C ASP A 23 0.32 3.14 6.20
N ILE A 24 -0.80 3.45 5.55
CA ILE A 24 -1.08 4.72 4.85
C ILE A 24 -2.17 5.52 5.60
N PRO A 25 -1.80 6.45 6.49
CA PRO A 25 -2.69 7.51 6.94
C PRO A 25 -2.78 8.65 5.92
N LEU A 26 -3.97 8.78 5.30
CA LEU A 26 -4.36 9.79 4.28
C LEU A 26 -4.23 11.26 4.72
N PHE A 27 -3.04 11.89 4.65
CA PHE A 27 -2.80 13.36 4.66
C PHE A 27 -1.48 13.82 3.99
N ASP A 28 -1.51 14.92 3.24
CA ASP A 28 -0.40 15.60 2.53
C ASP A 28 0.39 16.55 3.49
N PRO A 29 1.75 16.65 3.51
CA PRO A 29 2.78 15.95 2.72
C PRO A 29 3.26 14.59 3.27
N ARG A 30 3.87 13.79 2.37
CA ARG A 30 4.50 12.48 2.65
C ARG A 30 5.48 12.62 3.83
N THR A 31 5.10 12.06 4.98
CA THR A 31 5.87 12.13 6.21
C THR A 31 6.20 10.72 6.68
N PRO A 32 7.48 10.27 6.60
CA PRO A 32 7.88 8.99 7.16
C PRO A 32 7.76 9.04 8.69
N MET A 33 7.24 7.96 9.27
CA MET A 33 7.08 7.78 10.71
C MET A 33 7.76 6.47 11.14
N ASN A 34 8.11 6.34 12.42
CA ASN A 34 8.73 5.14 12.98
C ASN A 34 9.95 4.65 12.19
N GLY A 35 10.88 5.55 11.83
CA GLY A 35 12.08 5.17 11.07
C GLY A 35 11.84 4.84 9.59
N GLY A 36 10.68 5.21 9.03
CA GLY A 36 10.35 5.01 7.62
C GLY A 36 9.49 3.78 7.34
N PHE A 37 9.12 3.00 8.37
CA PHE A 37 8.24 1.84 8.22
C PHE A 37 6.76 2.20 8.09
N ILE A 38 6.37 3.43 8.43
CA ILE A 38 5.01 3.95 8.27
C ILE A 38 5.11 5.21 7.42
N LEU A 39 4.23 5.36 6.43
CA LEU A 39 4.18 6.56 5.59
C LEU A 39 2.84 7.26 5.76
N LYS A 40 2.84 8.37 6.48
CA LYS A 40 1.69 9.29 6.49
C LYS A 40 1.67 10.06 5.19
N THR A 41 0.64 9.87 4.37
CA THR A 41 0.49 10.53 3.07
C THR A 41 -0.97 10.57 2.65
N GLY A 42 -1.42 11.60 1.93
CA GLY A 42 -2.77 11.71 1.36
C GLY A 42 -2.95 10.85 0.11
N ARG A 43 -4.14 10.87 -0.50
CA ARG A 43 -4.39 10.09 -1.72
C ARG A 43 -3.47 10.48 -2.88
N LEU A 44 -3.16 11.78 -3.04
CA LEU A 44 -2.27 12.26 -4.09
C LEU A 44 -0.84 11.73 -3.90
N GLY A 45 -0.30 11.83 -2.68
CA GLY A 45 1.01 11.29 -2.38
C GLY A 45 1.07 9.76 -2.43
N LEU A 46 -0.04 9.07 -2.15
CA LEU A 46 -0.15 7.62 -2.40
C LEU A 46 -0.10 7.31 -3.90
N ILE A 47 -0.84 8.04 -4.74
CA ILE A 47 -0.84 7.85 -6.20
C ILE A 47 0.57 8.03 -6.75
N GLU A 48 1.22 9.14 -6.41
CA GLU A 48 2.59 9.41 -6.87
C GLU A 48 3.57 8.32 -6.40
N LEU A 49 3.46 7.82 -5.17
CA LEU A 49 4.31 6.72 -4.68
C LEU A 49 4.08 5.42 -5.47
N LEU A 50 2.82 5.09 -5.73
CA LEU A 50 2.47 3.90 -6.52
C LEU A 50 2.94 4.04 -7.98
N GLU A 51 2.91 5.25 -8.55
CA GLU A 51 3.52 5.52 -9.85
C GLU A 51 5.05 5.39 -9.83
N GLU A 52 5.74 5.93 -8.82
CA GLU A 52 7.19 5.72 -8.65
C GLU A 52 7.53 4.23 -8.61
N TRP A 53 6.76 3.44 -7.86
CA TRP A 53 6.89 1.99 -7.79
C TRP A 53 6.64 1.29 -9.11
N ARG A 54 5.60 1.70 -9.83
CA ARG A 54 5.28 1.19 -11.16
C ARG A 54 6.44 1.44 -12.14
N THR A 55 7.05 2.62 -12.12
CA THR A 55 8.16 2.97 -13.01
C THR A 55 9.41 2.11 -12.81
N VAL A 56 9.59 1.53 -11.62
CA VAL A 56 10.70 0.61 -11.31
C VAL A 56 10.28 -0.87 -11.38
N GLY A 57 9.09 -1.16 -11.91
CA GLY A 57 8.63 -2.52 -12.20
C GLY A 57 7.87 -3.23 -11.07
N VAL A 58 7.46 -2.51 -10.03
CA VAL A 58 6.57 -3.08 -9.00
C VAL A 58 5.17 -3.23 -9.59
N ASN A 59 4.68 -4.47 -9.65
CA ASN A 59 3.37 -4.78 -10.23
C ASN A 59 2.28 -4.96 -9.16
N HIS A 60 2.66 -5.19 -7.90
CA HIS A 60 1.72 -5.47 -6.82
C HIS A 60 2.19 -4.80 -5.53
N ALA A 61 1.25 -4.17 -4.82
CA ALA A 61 1.46 -3.51 -3.54
C ALA A 61 0.43 -4.01 -2.52
N ALA A 62 0.89 -4.35 -1.32
CA ALA A 62 0.00 -4.56 -0.18
C ALA A 62 -0.01 -3.29 0.66
N LEU A 63 -1.21 -2.79 1.01
CA LEU A 63 -1.39 -1.57 1.77
C LEU A 63 -1.89 -1.89 3.19
N GLY A 64 -1.08 -1.60 4.20
CA GLY A 64 -1.58 -1.53 5.60
C GLY A 64 -2.35 -0.24 5.83
N ILE A 65 -3.39 -0.25 6.69
CA ILE A 65 -4.17 0.96 7.05
C ILE A 65 -4.46 1.06 8.56
N GLN A 66 -3.97 0.11 9.37
CA GLN A 66 -4.33 -0.04 10.77
C GLN A 66 -3.78 1.07 11.69
N TYR A 67 -2.72 1.79 11.29
CA TYR A 67 -2.23 2.95 12.04
C TYR A 67 -2.89 4.28 11.61
N GLY A 68 -3.85 4.23 10.68
CA GLY A 68 -4.67 5.36 10.31
C GLY A 68 -5.61 5.79 11.45
N LYS A 69 -5.84 7.11 11.56
CA LYS A 69 -6.84 7.65 12.51
C LYS A 69 -8.29 7.56 11.99
N ARG A 70 -8.44 7.39 10.68
CA ARG A 70 -9.74 7.33 10.01
C ARG A 70 -10.34 5.93 10.11
N PRO A 71 -11.68 5.80 10.14
CA PRO A 71 -12.33 4.49 10.08
C PRO A 71 -11.86 3.71 8.83
N PRO A 72 -11.45 2.42 8.98
CA PRO A 72 -10.92 1.65 7.85
C PRO A 72 -11.83 1.60 6.63
N LYS A 73 -13.15 1.53 6.86
CA LYS A 73 -14.15 1.52 5.78
C LYS A 73 -14.08 2.78 4.90
N GLU A 74 -13.92 3.95 5.50
CA GLU A 74 -13.82 5.22 4.76
C GLU A 74 -12.52 5.30 3.96
N VAL A 75 -11.43 4.78 4.52
CA VAL A 75 -10.12 4.73 3.84
C VAL A 75 -10.18 3.79 2.63
N ILE A 76 -10.77 2.60 2.79
CA ILE A 76 -10.96 1.64 1.71
C ILE A 76 -11.84 2.22 0.61
N GLN A 77 -12.93 2.91 0.98
CA GLN A 77 -13.80 3.56 0.02
C GLN A 77 -13.03 4.61 -0.81
N GLU A 78 -12.30 5.52 -0.15
CA GLU A 78 -11.51 6.54 -0.85
C GLU A 78 -10.43 5.93 -1.75
N ILE A 79 -9.76 4.85 -1.32
CA ILE A 79 -8.81 4.15 -2.18
C ILE A 79 -9.52 3.63 -3.45
N GLY A 80 -10.67 2.98 -3.30
CA GLY A 80 -11.43 2.44 -4.42
C GLY A 80 -11.96 3.51 -5.38
N GLU A 81 -12.40 4.66 -4.86
CA GLU A 81 -13.01 5.73 -5.66
C GLU A 81 -12.02 6.73 -6.24
N GLU A 82 -10.91 6.99 -5.55
CA GLU A 82 -10.03 8.12 -5.90
C GLU A 82 -8.60 7.70 -6.24
N VAL A 83 -8.13 6.53 -5.76
CA VAL A 83 -6.75 6.07 -5.98
C VAL A 83 -6.70 5.06 -7.11
N ILE A 84 -7.51 4.00 -7.04
CA ILE A 84 -7.50 2.93 -8.06
C ILE A 84 -7.77 3.46 -9.48
N PRO A 85 -8.70 4.42 -9.71
CA PRO A 85 -8.95 4.94 -11.05
C PRO A 85 -7.76 5.65 -11.71
N ALA A 86 -6.71 6.00 -10.96
CA ALA A 86 -5.49 6.57 -11.52
C ALA A 86 -4.62 5.55 -12.27
N PHE A 87 -4.89 4.24 -12.11
CA PHE A 87 -4.06 3.14 -12.61
C PHE A 87 -4.77 2.20 -13.60
N ILE A 88 -6.03 2.47 -13.94
CA ILE A 88 -6.84 1.68 -14.89
C ILE A 88 -6.83 2.26 -16.30
#